data_AF-W4G6N5-F1
#
_entry.id   AF-W4G6N5-F1
#
_cell.length_a   1.000
_cell.length_b   1.000
_cell.length_c   1.000
_cell.angle_alpha   90.00
_cell.angle_beta   90.00
_cell.angle_gamma   90.00
#
_symmetry.space_group_name_H-M   'P 1'
#
loop_
_entity.id
_entity.type
_entity.pdbx_description
1 polymer ?
#
loop_
_entity_poly.entity_id
_entity_poly.type
_entity_poly.pdbx_seq_one_letter_code
_entity_poly.pdbx_strand_id
1 'polypeptide(L)'
;MSAPSDNEDEYVEPVYLELEGREMYLVKLPKELGSSWKTNADSEIVLGTLKMNKRDAAGNRKGQLSVNPSTLSEEIPLDYRTVLAPSNLSMKVFSQDGSGRMAIEGKITESCTLMPQPGALYKKQLGDRYLKSMQKGTVVPLESTPKQVKGSITLKIPKPRESDDEEEEDLKFNKEKDSKKIKMDRDALKNEIFKQFEKRDYWPLKELNLHCRQPEAYLKEILREICIYHKKGPNKSCYELQPHLKGQHNS
;
A
#
# COMPACT_ATOMS: atom_id res chain seq x y z
N MET A 1 -18.61 27.89 53.21
CA MET A 1 -18.15 27.27 51.95
C MET A 1 -19.09 26.11 51.66
N SER A 2 -20.17 26.39 50.92
CA SER A 2 -21.09 25.33 50.48
C SER A 2 -20.58 24.83 49.13
N ALA A 3 -20.26 23.54 49.06
CA ALA A 3 -19.94 22.87 47.80
C ALA A 3 -21.22 22.78 46.96
N PRO A 4 -21.16 22.99 45.63
CA PRO A 4 -22.28 22.66 44.76
C PRO A 4 -22.31 21.15 44.58
N SER A 5 -23.41 20.53 45.01
CA SER A 5 -23.76 19.16 44.63
C SER A 5 -24.36 19.19 43.23
N ASP A 6 -23.52 19.29 42.20
CA ASP A 6 -23.89 18.89 40.84
C ASP A 6 -23.79 17.37 40.76
N ASN A 7 -24.81 16.69 41.30
CA ASN A 7 -25.23 15.43 40.71
C ASN A 7 -26.25 15.82 39.65
N GLU A 8 -25.77 16.22 38.48
CA GLU A 8 -26.58 16.15 37.27
C GLU A 8 -26.97 14.67 37.14
N ASP A 9 -28.24 14.35 37.41
CA ASP A 9 -28.78 13.03 37.16
C ASP A 9 -28.39 12.62 35.73
N GLU A 10 -27.54 11.61 35.61
CA GLU A 10 -27.10 11.05 34.33
C GLU A 10 -28.34 10.44 33.66
N TYR A 11 -29.07 11.27 32.90
CA TYR A 11 -30.28 10.87 32.22
C TYR A 11 -29.92 9.97 31.05
N VAL A 12 -30.01 8.66 31.27
CA VAL A 12 -29.79 7.65 30.24
C VAL A 12 -31.05 7.55 29.38
N GLU A 13 -30.98 8.04 28.15
CA GLU A 13 -32.07 7.85 27.19
C GLU A 13 -32.18 6.37 26.78
N PRO A 14 -33.38 5.77 26.82
CA PRO A 14 -33.57 4.38 26.41
C PRO A 14 -33.40 4.22 24.91
N VAL A 15 -32.83 3.08 24.50
CA VAL A 15 -32.70 2.69 23.10
C VAL A 15 -33.89 1.83 22.70
N TYR A 16 -34.68 2.27 21.71
CA TYR A 16 -35.84 1.54 21.21
C TYR A 16 -35.41 0.39 20.28
N LEU A 17 -36.06 -0.77 20.39
CA LEU A 17 -35.68 -2.02 19.67
C LEU A 17 -36.75 -2.53 18.70
N GLU A 18 -37.79 -1.75 18.41
CA GLU A 18 -38.97 -2.18 17.64
C GLU A 18 -38.61 -2.77 16.25
N LEU A 19 -37.58 -2.23 15.62
CA LEU A 19 -37.15 -2.61 14.27
C LEU A 19 -35.91 -3.52 14.26
N GLU A 20 -35.50 -4.07 15.41
CA GLU A 20 -34.29 -4.91 15.50
C GLU A 20 -34.31 -6.12 14.54
N GLY A 21 -35.49 -6.70 14.32
CA GLY A 21 -35.70 -7.83 13.40
C GLY A 21 -35.68 -7.46 11.92
N ARG A 22 -35.66 -6.17 11.56
CA ARG A 22 -35.67 -5.70 10.17
C ARG A 22 -34.34 -6.01 9.50
N GLU A 23 -34.40 -6.70 8.36
CA GLU A 23 -33.23 -6.94 7.53
C GLU A 23 -32.92 -5.74 6.64
N MET A 24 -31.67 -5.31 6.63
CA MET A 24 -31.21 -4.19 5.83
C MET A 24 -29.98 -4.53 4.99
N TYR A 25 -29.82 -3.80 3.90
CA TYR A 25 -28.69 -3.92 2.99
C TYR A 25 -27.76 -2.74 3.11
N LEU A 26 -26.46 -3.00 3.22
CA LEU A 26 -25.44 -1.97 3.19
C LEU A 26 -24.87 -1.83 1.78
N VAL A 27 -25.03 -0.65 1.18
CA VAL A 27 -24.58 -0.37 -0.18
C VAL A 27 -23.51 0.72 -0.18
N LYS A 28 -22.32 0.39 -0.69
CA LYS A 28 -21.26 1.36 -0.93
C LYS A 28 -21.44 2.00 -2.30
N LEU A 29 -21.67 3.32 -2.32
CA LEU A 29 -21.87 4.14 -3.52
C LEU A 29 -20.56 4.81 -3.98
N PRO A 30 -20.36 4.98 -5.30
CA PRO A 30 -19.35 5.89 -5.82
C PRO A 30 -19.58 7.33 -5.35
N LYS A 31 -18.49 8.05 -5.04
CA LYS A 31 -18.54 9.37 -4.39
C LYS A 31 -19.37 10.37 -5.18
N GLU A 32 -19.19 10.41 -6.50
CA GLU A 32 -19.84 11.35 -7.40
C GLU A 32 -21.34 11.11 -7.48
N LEU A 33 -21.75 9.84 -7.55
CA LEU A 33 -23.17 9.47 -7.50
C LEU A 33 -23.81 9.88 -6.17
N GLY A 34 -23.12 9.61 -5.06
CA GLY A 34 -23.58 10.04 -3.74
C GLY A 34 -23.67 11.56 -3.59
N SER A 35 -22.74 12.31 -4.19
CA SER A 35 -22.77 13.78 -4.22
C SER A 35 -23.93 14.33 -5.05
N SER A 36 -24.22 13.76 -6.23
CA SER A 36 -25.37 14.18 -7.04
C SER A 36 -26.69 13.92 -6.31
N TRP A 37 -26.87 12.74 -5.72
CA TRP A 37 -28.10 12.41 -5.00
C TRP A 37 -28.28 13.19 -3.70
N LYS A 38 -27.20 13.63 -3.05
CA LYS A 38 -27.29 14.48 -1.85
C LYS A 38 -27.85 15.88 -2.17
N THR A 39 -27.67 16.37 -3.39
CA THR A 39 -28.18 17.69 -3.82
C THR A 39 -29.68 17.66 -4.09
N ASN A 40 -30.25 16.48 -4.40
CA ASN A 40 -31.67 16.33 -4.65
C ASN A 40 -32.43 16.36 -3.31
N ALA A 41 -33.18 17.43 -3.06
CA ALA A 41 -33.94 17.61 -1.82
C ALA A 41 -35.35 17.00 -1.87
N ASP A 42 -35.80 16.58 -3.04
CA ASP A 42 -37.15 16.06 -3.25
C ASP A 42 -37.20 14.55 -3.03
N SER A 43 -38.00 14.12 -2.06
CA SER A 43 -38.16 12.73 -1.66
C SER A 43 -38.98 11.88 -2.64
N GLU A 44 -39.74 12.50 -3.55
CA GLU A 44 -40.59 11.79 -4.51
C GLU A 44 -39.87 11.41 -5.81
N ILE A 45 -38.65 11.93 -6.01
CA ILE A 45 -37.89 11.69 -7.24
C ILE A 45 -37.30 10.27 -7.24
N VAL A 46 -37.66 9.50 -8.27
CA VAL A 46 -37.05 8.19 -8.53
C VAL A 46 -35.60 8.38 -8.98
N LEU A 47 -34.66 8.00 -8.11
CA LEU A 47 -33.21 8.07 -8.34
C LEU A 47 -32.70 7.05 -9.37
N GLY A 48 -33.39 5.93 -9.53
CA GLY A 48 -33.00 4.88 -10.48
C GLY A 48 -33.75 3.58 -10.26
N THR A 49 -33.44 2.58 -11.08
CA THR A 49 -34.03 1.24 -11.01
C THR A 49 -32.95 0.19 -10.74
N LEU A 50 -33.20 -0.66 -9.75
CA LEU A 50 -32.28 -1.73 -9.36
C LEU A 50 -32.83 -3.08 -9.82
N LYS A 51 -32.18 -3.69 -10.80
CA LYS A 51 -32.49 -5.04 -11.28
C LYS A 51 -31.59 -6.05 -10.55
N MET A 52 -32.18 -7.09 -9.97
CA MET A 52 -31.47 -8.13 -9.23
C MET A 52 -31.81 -9.51 -9.78
N ASN A 53 -30.78 -10.33 -9.99
CA ASN A 53 -30.94 -11.70 -10.42
C ASN A 53 -31.28 -12.62 -9.23
N LYS A 54 -31.70 -13.85 -9.55
CA LYS A 54 -31.87 -14.92 -8.56
C LYS A 54 -30.55 -15.20 -7.83
N ARG A 55 -30.67 -15.66 -6.58
CA ARG A 55 -29.54 -16.05 -5.73
C ARG A 55 -28.78 -17.21 -6.38
N ASP A 56 -27.46 -17.12 -6.42
CA ASP A 56 -26.59 -18.19 -6.88
C ASP A 56 -26.37 -19.25 -5.78
N ALA A 57 -25.69 -20.35 -6.12
CA ALA A 57 -25.40 -21.44 -5.17
C ALA A 57 -24.50 -21.00 -4.00
N ALA A 58 -23.75 -19.91 -4.16
CA ALA A 58 -22.90 -19.33 -3.12
C ALA A 58 -23.64 -18.27 -2.29
N GLY A 59 -24.93 -18.04 -2.54
CA GLY A 59 -25.75 -17.09 -1.81
C GLY A 59 -25.68 -15.66 -2.32
N ASN A 60 -24.95 -15.37 -3.41
CA ASN A 60 -24.82 -14.02 -3.96
C ASN A 60 -25.93 -13.68 -4.96
N ARG A 61 -26.22 -12.40 -5.11
CA ARG A 61 -27.17 -11.87 -6.09
C ARG A 61 -26.50 -10.81 -6.94
N LYS A 62 -26.40 -11.06 -8.24
CA LYS A 62 -25.89 -10.06 -9.19
C LYS A 62 -26.98 -9.04 -9.48
N GLY A 63 -26.61 -7.76 -9.47
CA GLY A 63 -27.52 -6.66 -9.74
C GLY A 63 -26.95 -5.63 -10.70
N GLN A 64 -27.85 -4.88 -11.32
CA GLN A 64 -27.55 -3.72 -12.12
C GLN A 64 -28.47 -2.57 -11.72
N LEU A 65 -27.87 -1.43 -11.38
CA LEU A 65 -28.55 -0.18 -11.11
C LEU A 65 -28.47 0.68 -12.37
N SER A 66 -29.62 1.12 -12.89
CA SER A 66 -29.72 2.14 -13.92
C SER A 66 -30.24 3.43 -13.29
N VAL A 67 -29.39 4.45 -13.27
CA VAL A 67 -29.64 5.75 -12.62
C VAL A 67 -30.46 6.64 -13.54
N ASN A 68 -31.37 7.43 -12.94
CA ASN A 68 -32.17 8.40 -13.67
C ASN A 68 -31.30 9.62 -14.07
N PRO A 69 -31.11 9.91 -15.37
CA PRO A 69 -30.28 11.01 -15.84
C PRO A 69 -30.72 12.39 -15.31
N SER A 70 -32.02 12.58 -15.05
CA SER A 70 -32.56 13.85 -14.55
C SER A 70 -32.14 14.17 -13.11
N THR A 71 -31.63 13.17 -12.39
CA THR A 71 -31.21 13.30 -10.98
C THR A 71 -29.71 13.59 -10.82
N LEU A 72 -29.01 13.76 -11.94
CA LEU A 72 -27.56 13.91 -11.98
C LEU A 72 -27.16 15.37 -12.21
N SER A 73 -26.22 15.83 -11.39
CA SER A 73 -25.61 17.15 -11.53
C SER A 73 -24.39 17.15 -12.45
N GLU A 74 -23.75 15.99 -12.61
CA GLU A 74 -22.53 15.79 -13.38
C GLU A 74 -22.73 14.70 -14.43
N GLU A 75 -21.90 14.72 -15.48
CA GLU A 75 -21.90 13.74 -16.55
C GLU A 75 -21.21 12.43 -16.10
N ILE A 76 -21.88 11.70 -15.19
CA ILE A 76 -21.38 10.45 -14.60
C ILE A 76 -22.01 9.21 -15.27
N PRO A 77 -21.42 8.01 -15.09
CA PRO A 77 -22.01 6.78 -15.60
C PRO A 77 -23.44 6.57 -15.10
N LEU A 78 -24.31 6.07 -15.98
CA LEU A 78 -25.72 5.79 -15.68
C LEU A 78 -25.93 4.37 -15.16
N ASP A 79 -25.12 3.42 -15.63
CA ASP A 79 -25.24 2.01 -15.27
C ASP A 79 -24.14 1.58 -14.29
N TYR A 80 -24.55 0.94 -13.20
CA TYR A 80 -23.66 0.38 -12.20
C TYR A 80 -23.97 -1.10 -12.00
N ARG A 81 -22.93 -1.93 -11.96
CA ARG A 81 -23.04 -3.33 -11.53
C ARG A 81 -22.82 -3.44 -10.02
N THR A 82 -23.47 -4.42 -9.43
CA THR A 82 -23.26 -4.79 -8.04
C THR A 82 -23.37 -6.30 -7.87
N VAL A 83 -22.76 -6.80 -6.80
CA VAL A 83 -22.95 -8.18 -6.33
C VAL A 83 -23.29 -8.08 -4.85
N LEU A 84 -24.52 -8.43 -4.50
CA LEU A 84 -25.01 -8.47 -3.14
C LEU A 84 -24.60 -9.80 -2.52
N ALA A 85 -23.78 -9.71 -1.46
CA ALA A 85 -23.22 -10.86 -0.77
C ALA A 85 -23.61 -10.84 0.71
N PRO A 86 -23.80 -12.00 1.35
CA PRO A 86 -24.03 -12.09 2.79
C PRO A 86 -22.89 -11.41 3.57
N SER A 87 -23.24 -10.65 4.59
CA SER A 87 -22.28 -10.05 5.51
C SER A 87 -21.88 -11.06 6.59
N ASN A 88 -20.58 -11.27 6.78
CA ASN A 88 -20.06 -12.06 7.89
C ASN A 88 -19.99 -11.27 9.21
N LEU A 89 -20.28 -9.96 9.16
CA LEU A 89 -20.25 -9.06 10.31
C LEU A 89 -21.65 -8.86 10.87
N SER A 90 -21.80 -8.96 12.19
CA SER A 90 -23.04 -8.65 12.91
C SER A 90 -23.19 -7.13 13.11
N MET A 91 -23.54 -6.42 12.04
CA MET A 91 -23.76 -4.97 12.11
C MET A 91 -25.24 -4.68 12.34
N LYS A 92 -25.52 -3.68 13.19
CA LYS A 92 -26.85 -3.09 13.41
C LYS A 92 -26.81 -1.61 13.05
N VAL A 93 -27.92 -1.07 12.57
CA VAL A 93 -28.07 0.36 12.31
C VAL A 93 -28.87 0.97 13.45
N PHE A 94 -28.40 2.10 13.95
CA PHE A 94 -29.16 2.92 14.88
C PHE A 94 -29.46 4.27 14.24
N SER A 95 -30.58 4.85 14.64
CA SER A 95 -30.99 6.22 14.30
C SER A 95 -31.02 7.05 15.59
N GLN A 96 -30.73 8.34 15.45
CA GLN A 96 -30.91 9.33 16.49
C GLN A 96 -31.81 10.43 15.94
N ASP A 97 -32.90 10.74 16.65
CA ASP A 97 -33.76 11.85 16.27
C ASP A 97 -33.23 13.20 16.79
N GLY A 98 -33.82 14.30 16.33
CA GLY A 98 -33.42 15.65 16.75
C GLY A 98 -33.69 15.97 18.24
N SER A 99 -34.41 15.09 18.95
CA SER A 99 -34.67 15.22 20.38
C SER A 99 -33.72 14.39 21.25
N GLY A 100 -32.82 13.60 20.65
CA GLY A 100 -31.87 12.73 21.36
C GLY A 100 -32.21 11.25 21.29
N ARG A 101 -33.50 10.91 21.08
CA ARG A 101 -34.00 9.53 21.16
C ARG A 101 -33.30 8.62 20.16
N MET A 102 -32.87 7.46 20.67
CA MET A 102 -32.09 6.47 19.93
C MET A 102 -32.94 5.23 19.63
N ALA A 103 -32.90 4.72 18.40
CA ALA A 103 -33.57 3.48 18.05
C ALA A 103 -32.66 2.57 17.22
N ILE A 104 -32.81 1.25 17.38
CA ILE A 104 -32.21 0.26 16.48
C ILE A 104 -33.17 0.02 15.31
N GLU A 105 -32.72 0.39 14.11
CA GLU A 105 -33.49 0.34 12.86
C GLU A 105 -33.44 -1.02 12.17
N GLY A 106 -32.49 -1.88 12.56
CA GLY A 106 -32.38 -3.24 12.05
C GLY A 106 -30.96 -3.77 11.97
N LYS A 107 -30.85 -4.98 11.41
CA LYS A 107 -29.60 -5.72 11.25
C LYS A 107 -29.20 -5.78 9.77
N ILE A 108 -27.92 -5.59 9.49
CA ILE A 108 -27.38 -5.73 8.14
C ILE A 108 -27.13 -7.20 7.84
N THR A 109 -27.84 -7.73 6.85
CA THR A 109 -27.72 -9.13 6.42
C THR A 109 -26.81 -9.27 5.20
N GLU A 110 -26.91 -8.35 4.26
CA GLU A 110 -26.14 -8.38 3.02
C GLU A 110 -25.49 -7.02 2.75
N SER A 111 -24.33 -7.04 2.08
CA SER A 111 -23.61 -5.84 1.69
C SER A 111 -23.13 -5.91 0.25
N CYS A 112 -22.96 -4.75 -0.38
CA CYS A 112 -22.46 -4.67 -1.74
C CYS A 112 -21.73 -3.36 -2.03
N THR A 113 -20.93 -3.36 -3.09
CA THR A 113 -20.29 -2.16 -3.64
C THR A 113 -20.77 -1.94 -5.06
N LEU A 114 -21.33 -0.77 -5.32
CA LEU A 114 -21.74 -0.35 -6.66
C LEU A 114 -20.52 0.08 -7.47
N MET A 115 -20.36 -0.54 -8.63
CA MET A 115 -19.24 -0.31 -9.54
C MET A 115 -19.80 0.18 -10.88
N PRO A 116 -19.32 1.32 -11.42
CA PRO A 116 -19.77 1.79 -12.72
C PRO A 116 -19.46 0.77 -13.82
N GLN A 117 -20.36 0.63 -14.78
CA GLN A 117 -20.12 -0.16 -15.98
C GLN A 117 -19.06 0.50 -16.86
N PRO A 118 -18.17 -0.28 -17.53
CA PRO A 118 -17.21 0.27 -18.46
C PRO A 118 -17.90 1.02 -19.59
N GLY A 119 -17.64 2.32 -19.70
CA GLY A 119 -18.21 3.20 -20.74
C GLY A 119 -17.36 4.44 -20.98
N ALA A 120 -17.71 5.24 -21.99
CA ALA A 120 -16.99 6.47 -22.32
C ALA A 120 -16.98 7.47 -21.16
N LEU A 121 -18.13 7.65 -20.51
CA LEU A 121 -18.28 8.52 -19.33
C LEU A 121 -17.40 8.06 -18.16
N TYR A 122 -17.36 6.75 -17.90
CA TYR A 122 -16.51 6.20 -16.83
C TYR A 122 -15.02 6.39 -17.13
N LYS A 123 -14.60 6.23 -18.40
CA LYS A 123 -13.21 6.49 -18.81
C LYS A 123 -12.82 7.96 -18.65
N LYS A 124 -13.70 8.88 -19.04
CA LYS A 124 -13.52 10.33 -18.83
C LYS A 124 -13.33 10.63 -17.33
N GLN A 125 -14.20 10.10 -16.49
CA GLN A 125 -14.14 10.26 -15.04
C GLN A 125 -12.83 9.70 -14.43
N LEU A 126 -12.35 8.56 -14.91
CA LEU A 126 -11.05 8.00 -14.50
C LEU A 126 -9.89 8.95 -14.86
N GLY A 127 -9.93 9.55 -16.05
CA GLY A 127 -8.96 10.57 -16.47
C GLY A 127 -8.97 11.81 -15.58
N ASP A 128 -10.16 12.33 -15.27
CA ASP A 128 -10.31 13.50 -14.39
C ASP A 128 -9.81 13.22 -12.98
N ARG A 129 -10.10 12.03 -12.43
CA ARG A 129 -9.59 11.59 -11.12
C ARG A 129 -8.07 11.49 -11.12
N TYR A 130 -7.49 10.95 -12.19
CA TYR A 130 -6.03 10.87 -12.32
C TYR A 130 -5.42 12.27 -12.33
N LEU A 131 -5.95 13.18 -13.13
CA LEU A 131 -5.45 14.56 -13.22
C LEU A 131 -5.58 15.31 -11.89
N LYS A 132 -6.72 15.19 -11.20
CA LYS A 132 -6.92 15.76 -9.84
C LYS A 132 -5.93 15.18 -8.83
N SER A 133 -5.61 13.88 -8.92
CA SER A 133 -4.61 13.26 -8.04
C SER A 133 -3.17 13.69 -8.33
N MET A 134 -2.89 14.16 -9.54
CA MET A 134 -1.57 14.66 -9.94
C MET A 134 -1.31 16.10 -9.47
N GLN A 135 -2.34 16.85 -9.09
CA GLN A 135 -2.19 18.18 -8.50
C GLN A 135 -1.61 18.05 -7.09
N LYS A 136 -0.27 18.02 -6.99
CA LYS A 136 0.42 18.16 -5.72
C LYS A 136 0.20 19.59 -5.24
N GLY A 137 -0.21 19.75 -3.98
CA GLY A 137 -0.34 21.07 -3.37
C GLY A 137 0.95 21.86 -3.51
N THR A 138 0.85 23.16 -3.77
CA THR A 138 2.00 24.06 -3.85
C THR A 138 2.77 23.98 -2.54
N VAL A 139 3.97 23.40 -2.59
CA VAL A 139 4.93 23.51 -1.50
C VAL A 139 5.41 24.95 -1.55
N VAL A 140 4.81 25.83 -0.74
CA VAL A 140 5.31 27.19 -0.55
C VAL A 140 6.65 27.06 0.17
N PRO A 141 7.79 27.37 -0.48
CA PRO A 141 9.03 27.47 0.23
C PRO A 141 8.88 28.62 1.23
N LEU A 142 9.25 28.39 2.49
CA LEU A 142 9.18 29.41 3.53
C LEU A 142 10.23 30.50 3.25
N GLU A 143 9.94 31.40 2.31
CA GLU A 143 10.77 32.57 2.01
C GLU A 143 10.56 33.66 3.07
N SER A 144 11.14 33.46 4.24
CA SER A 144 11.72 34.52 5.09
C SER A 144 12.30 33.91 6.36
N THR A 145 13.35 33.09 6.25
CA THR A 145 14.30 32.98 7.36
C THR A 145 15.71 33.15 6.79
N PRO A 146 16.50 34.13 7.28
CA PRO A 146 17.89 34.22 6.89
C PRO A 146 18.58 32.91 7.29
N LYS A 147 19.39 32.36 6.38
CA LYS A 147 20.16 31.12 6.53
C LYS A 147 20.69 30.94 7.97
N GLN A 148 19.95 30.24 8.82
CA GLN A 148 20.50 29.70 10.05
C GLN A 148 21.06 28.32 9.72
N VAL A 149 22.35 28.21 10.01
CA VAL A 149 23.19 27.03 9.89
C VAL A 149 22.44 25.80 10.44
N LYS A 150 22.54 24.70 9.69
CA LYS A 150 22.00 23.37 9.95
C LYS A 150 22.09 22.98 11.44
N GLY A 151 21.03 23.24 12.20
CA GLY A 151 20.80 22.70 13.52
C GLY A 151 19.60 21.76 13.46
N SER A 152 19.85 20.46 13.26
CA SER A 152 18.80 19.45 13.31
C SER A 152 18.20 19.42 14.72
N ILE A 153 16.94 19.84 14.87
CA ILE A 153 16.17 19.52 16.08
C ILE A 153 15.82 18.03 15.98
N THR A 154 16.71 17.20 16.54
CA THR A 154 16.41 15.79 16.80
C THR A 154 15.74 15.73 18.17
N LEU A 155 14.45 15.43 18.20
CA LEU A 155 13.74 15.00 19.41
C LEU A 155 14.38 13.69 19.89
N LYS A 156 15.33 13.77 20.82
CA LYS A 156 15.97 12.61 21.45
C LYS A 156 15.04 12.07 22.53
N ILE A 157 14.32 10.99 22.24
CA ILE A 157 13.74 10.12 23.27
C ILE A 157 14.92 9.38 23.92
N PRO A 158 15.24 9.59 25.22
CA PRO A 158 16.38 8.92 25.85
C PRO A 158 16.05 7.44 26.06
N LYS A 159 16.80 6.53 25.43
CA LYS A 159 16.85 5.13 25.85
C LYS A 159 17.85 4.99 27.02
N PRO A 160 17.59 4.10 28.00
CA PRO A 160 18.51 3.90 29.13
C PRO A 160 19.82 3.26 28.64
N ARG A 161 20.94 3.77 29.15
CA ARG A 161 22.29 3.24 28.90
C ARG A 161 22.57 2.04 29.80
N GLU A 162 23.02 0.93 29.22
CA GLU A 162 23.98 0.02 29.86
C GLU A 162 24.99 -0.52 28.82
N SER A 163 26.27 -0.37 29.18
CA SER A 163 27.50 -1.09 28.77
C SER A 163 27.89 -1.21 27.29
N ASP A 164 28.85 -0.35 26.92
CA ASP A 164 30.16 -0.58 26.29
C ASP A 164 30.44 -1.80 25.39
N ASP A 165 31.17 -1.47 24.31
CA ASP A 165 32.00 -2.29 23.43
C ASP A 165 31.30 -3.09 22.31
N GLU A 166 31.17 -2.46 21.13
CA GLU A 166 31.99 -2.76 19.94
C GLU A 166 31.41 -2.06 18.68
N GLU A 167 32.32 -1.57 17.84
CA GLU A 167 32.10 -0.66 16.72
C GLU A 167 31.28 -1.29 15.58
N GLU A 168 30.09 -0.75 15.29
CA GLU A 168 29.42 -0.90 13.97
C GLU A 168 29.12 0.49 13.36
N GLU A 169 30.18 1.20 12.96
CA GLU A 169 30.08 2.20 11.90
C GLU A 169 30.41 1.52 10.57
N ASP A 170 29.41 1.27 9.72
CA ASP A 170 29.50 1.45 8.25
C ASP A 170 28.31 0.84 7.50
N LEU A 171 27.13 1.45 7.56
CA LEU A 171 26.01 1.09 6.66
C LEU A 171 25.28 2.27 6.00
N LYS A 172 25.81 3.50 6.04
CA LYS A 172 25.13 4.66 5.40
C LYS A 172 26.04 5.64 4.65
N PHE A 173 27.15 5.18 4.11
CA PHE A 173 27.97 5.95 3.15
C PHE A 173 28.27 5.12 1.90
N ASN A 174 27.30 4.87 1.02
CA ASN A 174 27.69 4.38 -0.32
C ASN A 174 26.73 4.65 -1.48
N LYS A 175 25.87 5.68 -1.42
CA LYS A 175 25.01 6.02 -2.57
C LYS A 175 25.53 7.16 -3.46
N GLU A 176 26.77 7.60 -3.26
CA GLU A 176 27.32 8.80 -3.93
C GLU A 176 28.66 8.60 -4.66
N LYS A 177 29.06 7.36 -4.98
CA LYS A 177 30.21 7.11 -5.85
C LYS A 177 29.90 6.06 -6.91
N ASP A 178 29.06 6.44 -7.87
CA ASP A 178 29.01 5.79 -9.18
C ASP A 178 30.24 6.24 -10.00
N SER A 179 31.43 5.86 -9.51
CA SER A 179 32.70 6.14 -10.15
C SER A 179 32.87 5.16 -11.30
N LYS A 180 32.87 5.70 -12.53
CA LYS A 180 33.23 5.05 -13.81
C LYS A 180 34.07 3.79 -13.58
N LYS A 181 33.48 2.62 -13.83
CA LYS A 181 34.17 1.32 -13.77
C LYS A 181 35.23 1.27 -14.86
N ILE A 182 36.46 1.64 -14.52
CA ILE A 182 37.62 1.47 -15.41
C ILE A 182 37.93 -0.02 -15.44
N LYS A 183 38.03 -0.57 -16.66
CA LYS A 183 38.39 -1.97 -16.90
C LYS A 183 39.76 -2.22 -16.27
N MET A 184 39.81 -3.01 -15.20
CA MET A 184 41.08 -3.48 -14.65
C MET A 184 41.75 -4.45 -15.64
N ASP A 185 43.08 -4.49 -15.58
CA ASP A 185 43.87 -5.45 -16.34
C ASP A 185 43.47 -6.89 -15.99
N ARG A 186 43.54 -7.78 -16.98
CA ARG A 186 43.00 -9.15 -16.90
C ARG A 186 43.68 -9.94 -15.77
N ASP A 187 45.00 -9.80 -15.64
CA ASP A 187 45.79 -10.53 -14.65
C ASP A 187 45.60 -9.98 -13.23
N ALA A 188 45.42 -8.66 -13.10
CA ALA A 188 45.08 -8.03 -11.83
C ALA A 188 43.70 -8.51 -11.31
N LEU A 189 42.71 -8.66 -12.19
CA LEU A 189 41.40 -9.17 -11.79
C LEU A 189 41.45 -10.65 -11.38
N LYS A 190 42.25 -11.47 -12.07
CA LYS A 190 42.45 -12.88 -11.69
C LYS A 190 43.04 -12.99 -10.28
N ASN A 191 44.07 -12.22 -9.98
CA ASN A 191 44.70 -12.20 -8.64
C ASN A 191 43.72 -11.75 -7.54
N GLU A 192 42.91 -10.72 -7.80
CA GLU A 192 41.90 -10.28 -6.84
C GLU A 192 40.82 -11.36 -6.61
N ILE A 193 40.41 -12.07 -7.66
CA ILE A 193 39.48 -13.20 -7.54
C ILE A 193 40.09 -14.32 -6.71
N PHE A 194 41.35 -14.71 -6.94
CA PHE A 194 42.04 -15.73 -6.13
C PHE A 194 42.07 -15.36 -4.65
N LYS A 195 42.37 -14.09 -4.32
CA LYS A 195 42.34 -13.58 -2.94
C LYS A 195 40.97 -13.70 -2.27
N GLN A 196 39.88 -13.55 -3.01
CA GLN A 196 38.54 -13.76 -2.44
C GLN A 196 38.28 -15.26 -2.21
N PHE A 197 38.74 -16.14 -3.10
CA PHE A 197 38.61 -17.59 -2.96
C PHE A 197 39.44 -18.20 -1.82
N GLU A 198 40.48 -17.53 -1.34
CA GLU A 198 41.18 -17.93 -0.10
C GLU A 198 40.28 -17.86 1.14
N LYS A 199 39.31 -16.94 1.16
CA LYS A 199 38.42 -16.74 2.31
C LYS A 199 37.26 -17.72 2.32
N ARG A 200 36.73 -18.07 1.14
CA ARG A 200 35.56 -18.93 0.96
C ARG A 200 35.68 -19.70 -0.35
N ASP A 201 35.42 -21.01 -0.32
CA ASP A 201 35.47 -21.87 -1.50
C ASP A 201 34.39 -21.58 -2.56
N TYR A 202 33.25 -21.02 -2.13
CA TYR A 202 32.08 -20.79 -2.97
C TYR A 202 31.66 -19.32 -2.89
N TRP A 203 31.59 -18.66 -4.05
CA TRP A 203 31.19 -17.25 -4.14
C TRP A 203 30.02 -17.03 -5.11
N PRO A 204 28.95 -16.31 -4.70
CA PRO A 204 27.90 -15.91 -5.61
C PRO A 204 28.33 -14.71 -6.48
N LEU A 205 27.79 -14.63 -7.70
CA LEU A 205 28.13 -13.56 -8.66
C LEU A 205 27.97 -12.13 -8.10
N LYS A 206 26.93 -11.92 -7.28
CA LYS A 206 26.59 -10.61 -6.73
C LYS A 206 27.66 -10.10 -5.77
N GLU A 207 28.20 -10.99 -4.93
CA GLU A 207 29.26 -10.66 -3.97
C GLU A 207 30.59 -10.40 -4.70
N LEU A 208 30.93 -11.21 -5.70
CA LEU A 208 32.13 -10.97 -6.52
C LEU A 208 32.06 -9.64 -7.26
N ASN A 209 30.89 -9.24 -7.77
CA ASN A 209 30.71 -7.92 -8.39
C ASN A 209 30.90 -6.78 -7.40
N LEU A 210 30.45 -6.95 -6.15
CA LEU A 210 30.64 -5.95 -5.10
C LEU A 210 32.12 -5.76 -4.73
N HIS A 211 32.87 -6.86 -4.62
CA HIS A 211 34.30 -6.83 -4.29
C HIS A 211 35.16 -6.33 -5.45
N CYS A 212 35.00 -6.88 -6.67
CA CYS A 212 35.82 -6.53 -7.81
C CYS A 212 35.43 -5.19 -8.46
N ARG A 213 34.20 -4.71 -8.21
CA ARG A 213 33.61 -3.49 -8.81
C ARG A 213 33.74 -3.41 -10.34
N GLN A 214 33.79 -4.56 -11.02
CA GLN A 214 33.92 -4.65 -12.47
C GLN A 214 32.54 -4.77 -13.17
N PRO A 215 32.43 -4.47 -14.48
CA PRO A 215 31.23 -4.78 -15.23
C PRO A 215 30.96 -6.29 -15.26
N GLU A 216 29.69 -6.71 -15.07
CA GLU A 216 29.32 -8.13 -14.97
C GLU A 216 29.70 -8.95 -16.20
N ALA A 217 29.69 -8.34 -17.39
CA ALA A 217 30.08 -9.00 -18.63
C ALA A 217 31.55 -9.44 -18.59
N TYR A 218 32.44 -8.52 -18.20
CA TYR A 218 33.88 -8.78 -18.12
C TYR A 218 34.24 -9.74 -16.99
N LEU A 219 33.55 -9.62 -15.84
CA LEU A 219 33.73 -10.54 -14.72
C LEU A 219 33.32 -11.98 -15.11
N LYS A 220 32.21 -12.15 -15.86
CA LYS A 220 31.76 -13.47 -16.34
C LYS A 220 32.72 -14.09 -17.35
N GLU A 221 33.40 -13.30 -18.19
CA GLU A 221 34.41 -13.81 -19.12
C GLU A 221 35.60 -14.43 -18.39
N ILE A 222 36.12 -13.72 -17.39
CA ILE A 222 37.25 -14.20 -16.60
C ILE A 222 36.83 -15.37 -15.70
N LEU A 223 35.67 -15.30 -15.04
CA LEU A 223 35.16 -16.42 -14.23
C LEU A 223 34.91 -17.70 -15.05
N ARG A 224 34.62 -17.62 -16.36
CA ARG A 224 34.52 -18.81 -17.21
C ARG A 224 35.88 -19.47 -17.47
N GLU A 225 36.96 -18.71 -17.41
CA GLU A 225 38.32 -19.19 -17.64
C GLU A 225 38.90 -19.90 -16.40
N ILE A 226 38.64 -19.36 -15.20
CA ILE A 226 39.27 -19.83 -13.95
C ILE A 226 38.33 -20.54 -12.96
N CYS A 227 37.01 -20.43 -13.14
CA CYS A 227 36.01 -20.98 -12.20
C CYS A 227 35.00 -21.92 -12.87
N ILE A 228 34.44 -22.83 -12.08
CA ILE A 228 33.34 -23.72 -12.41
C ILE A 228 32.04 -23.11 -11.85
N TYR A 229 31.01 -23.01 -12.68
CA TYR A 229 29.70 -22.49 -12.29
C TYR A 229 28.72 -23.62 -11.92
N HIS A 230 28.24 -23.61 -10.68
CA HIS A 230 27.31 -24.62 -10.17
C HIS A 230 25.84 -24.26 -10.50
N LYS A 231 25.26 -24.97 -11.48
CA LYS A 231 23.87 -24.74 -11.96
C LYS A 231 22.78 -25.38 -11.10
N LYS A 232 23.10 -26.41 -10.31
CA LYS A 232 22.16 -27.21 -9.52
C LYS A 232 22.78 -27.59 -8.17
N GLY A 233 21.95 -27.86 -7.16
CA GLY A 233 22.39 -28.27 -5.81
C GLY A 233 22.29 -27.16 -4.76
N PRO A 234 22.73 -27.42 -3.51
CA PRO A 234 22.70 -26.45 -2.41
C PRO A 234 23.55 -25.19 -2.69
N ASN A 235 24.62 -25.32 -3.48
CA ASN A 235 25.50 -24.22 -3.90
C ASN A 235 25.08 -23.60 -5.25
N LYS A 236 23.79 -23.64 -5.58
CA LYS A 236 23.26 -23.12 -6.85
C LYS A 236 23.61 -21.64 -7.02
N SER A 237 24.07 -21.28 -8.22
CA SER A 237 24.48 -19.92 -8.59
C SER A 237 25.80 -19.43 -7.98
N CYS A 238 26.62 -20.33 -7.42
CA CYS A 238 27.96 -20.01 -6.95
C CYS A 238 29.03 -20.42 -7.97
N TYR A 239 30.15 -19.72 -7.93
CA TYR A 239 31.40 -20.06 -8.63
C TYR A 239 32.36 -20.73 -7.65
N GLU A 240 33.07 -21.73 -8.13
CA GLU A 240 34.15 -22.42 -7.44
C GLU A 240 35.42 -22.36 -8.29
N LEU A 241 36.58 -22.13 -7.69
CA LEU A 241 37.85 -22.14 -8.42
C LEU A 241 38.15 -23.52 -9.01
N GLN A 242 38.71 -23.58 -10.22
CA GLN A 242 39.08 -24.86 -10.83
C GLN A 242 40.10 -25.63 -9.97
N PRO A 243 39.96 -26.98 -9.84
CA PRO A 243 40.80 -27.78 -8.94
C PRO A 243 42.30 -27.73 -9.23
N HIS A 244 42.69 -27.54 -10.50
CA HIS A 244 44.09 -27.47 -10.91
C HIS A 244 44.78 -26.14 -10.58
N LEU A 245 44.00 -25.08 -10.27
CA LEU A 245 44.51 -23.76 -9.86
C LEU A 245 44.59 -23.63 -8.33
N LYS A 246 43.77 -24.38 -7.58
CA LYS A 246 43.83 -24.43 -6.10
C LYS A 246 45.20 -24.93 -5.59
N GLY A 247 45.90 -25.76 -6.36
CA GLY A 247 47.21 -26.32 -5.98
C GLY A 247 48.43 -25.47 -6.34
N GLN A 248 48.32 -24.51 -7.28
CA GLN A 248 49.48 -23.69 -7.69
C GLN A 248 49.68 -22.43 -6.84
N HIS A 249 48.68 -22.02 -6.06
CA HIS A 249 48.77 -20.85 -5.17
C HIS A 249 49.18 -21.22 -3.72
N ASN A 250 49.22 -22.50 -3.39
CA ASN A 250 49.57 -23.00 -2.05
C ASN A 250 50.97 -23.66 -2.01
N SER A 251 51.86 -23.28 -2.92
CA SER A 251 53.29 -23.66 -2.92
C SER A 251 54.16 -22.44 -3.21
#